data_AF-A0A0J1CLM5-F1
#
_entry.id   AF-A0A0J1CLM5-F1
#
_cell.length_a   1.000
_cell.length_b   1.000
_cell.length_c   1.000
_cell.angle_alpha   90.00
_cell.angle_beta   90.00
_cell.angle_gamma   90.00
#
_symmetry.space_group_name_H-M   'P 1'
#
loop_
_entity.id
_entity.type
_entity.pdbx_description
1 polymer ?
#
loop_
_entity_poly.entity_id
_entity_poly.type
_entity_poly.pdbx_seq_one_letter_code
_entity_poly.pdbx_strand_id
1 'polypeptide(L)'
;MTTKPSERIVVFVTPAQKLAITSTADGLGISVSELMRRAVLSFNATSEQVKVAGLVDKLRAPKTPDPLNVALRQVAERAAAREARDAAQVAKVASKRTLAAEPPATLAARKPDMGDVLPETCDSEEDLGSPDESDKDASLSGRS
;
A
#
# COMPACT_ATOMS: atom_id res chain seq x y z
N MET A 1 -11.36 61.22 16.39
CA MET A 1 -11.50 60.09 15.45
C MET A 1 -10.19 59.31 15.48
N THR A 2 -10.08 58.26 16.30
CA THR A 2 -8.86 57.44 16.36
C THR A 2 -8.97 56.34 15.32
N THR A 3 -8.19 56.44 14.25
CA THR A 3 -8.06 55.34 13.29
C THR A 3 -7.19 54.26 13.91
N LYS A 4 -7.62 52.99 13.85
CA LYS A 4 -6.77 51.87 14.27
C LYS A 4 -5.54 51.82 13.35
N PRO A 5 -4.32 51.72 13.89
CA PRO A 5 -3.14 51.49 13.06
C PRO A 5 -3.28 50.16 12.32
N SER A 6 -2.95 50.13 11.03
CA SER A 6 -3.01 48.93 10.19
C SER A 6 -1.64 48.61 9.59
N GLU A 7 -1.19 47.38 9.77
CA GLU A 7 0.02 46.84 9.15
C GLU A 7 -0.32 46.08 7.85
N ARG A 8 0.61 46.06 6.88
CA ARG A 8 0.45 45.40 5.59
C ARG A 8 1.46 44.27 5.46
N ILE A 9 0.98 43.06 5.25
CA ILE A 9 1.82 41.88 4.98
C ILE A 9 1.77 41.51 3.49
N VAL A 10 2.85 40.91 2.99
CA VAL A 10 2.91 40.34 1.64
C VAL A 10 2.70 38.84 1.75
N VAL A 11 1.74 38.31 0.98
CA VAL A 11 1.44 36.88 0.94
C VAL A 11 1.67 36.37 -0.47
N PHE A 12 2.51 35.36 -0.59
CA PHE A 12 2.73 34.67 -1.86
C PHE A 12 1.64 33.64 -2.07
N VAL A 13 0.98 33.72 -3.22
CA VAL A 13 -0.08 32.81 -3.65
C VAL A 13 0.22 32.35 -5.06
N THR A 14 -0.28 31.18 -5.43
CA THR A 14 -0.18 30.71 -6.80
C THR A 14 -1.05 31.56 -7.74
N PRO A 15 -0.77 31.60 -9.06
CA PRO A 15 -1.62 32.31 -10.01
C PRO A 15 -3.08 31.83 -9.96
N ALA A 16 -3.29 30.52 -9.80
CA ALA A 16 -4.62 29.94 -9.66
C ALA A 16 -5.35 30.43 -8.39
N GLN A 17 -4.64 30.50 -7.26
CA GLN A 17 -5.20 31.06 -6.01
C GLN A 17 -5.54 32.54 -6.16
N LYS A 18 -4.67 33.33 -6.80
CA LYS A 18 -4.94 34.74 -7.06
C LYS A 18 -6.22 34.93 -7.88
N LEU A 19 -6.40 34.14 -8.93
CA LEU A 19 -7.63 34.17 -9.75
C LEU A 19 -8.87 33.78 -8.94
N ALA A 20 -8.79 32.71 -8.15
CA ALA A 20 -9.90 32.26 -7.31
C ALA A 20 -10.31 33.33 -6.27
N ILE A 21 -9.33 33.97 -5.63
CA ILE A 21 -9.56 35.05 -4.66
C ILE A 21 -10.26 36.24 -5.32
N THR A 22 -9.76 36.69 -6.47
CA THR A 22 -10.34 37.81 -7.22
C THR A 22 -11.78 37.50 -7.65
N SER A 23 -11.99 36.33 -8.27
CA SER A 23 -13.33 35.91 -8.70
C SER A 23 -14.33 35.81 -7.54
N THR A 24 -13.89 35.38 -6.36
CA THR A 24 -14.75 35.29 -5.17
C THR A 24 -15.11 36.69 -4.66
N ALA A 25 -14.12 37.60 -4.64
CA ALA A 25 -14.35 38.98 -4.22
C ALA A 25 -15.32 39.71 -5.18
N ASP A 26 -15.14 39.52 -6.49
CA ASP A 26 -16.01 40.08 -7.53
C ASP A 26 -17.43 39.54 -7.43
N GLY A 27 -17.59 38.22 -7.21
CA GLY A 27 -18.90 37.60 -7.02
C GLY A 27 -19.65 38.09 -5.77
N LEU A 28 -18.92 38.58 -4.76
CA LEU A 28 -19.49 39.18 -3.55
C LEU A 28 -19.59 40.71 -3.62
N GLY A 29 -19.05 41.35 -4.66
CA GLY A 29 -19.02 42.81 -4.82
C GLY A 29 -18.18 43.54 -3.75
N ILE A 30 -17.18 42.88 -3.17
CA ILE A 30 -16.31 43.46 -2.13
C ILE A 30 -14.86 43.51 -2.59
N SER A 31 -14.03 44.36 -1.96
CA SER A 31 -12.60 44.36 -2.25
C SER A 31 -11.92 43.08 -1.76
N VAL A 32 -10.85 42.67 -2.45
CA VAL A 32 -10.00 41.55 -2.03
C VAL A 32 -9.46 41.76 -0.61
N SER A 33 -9.07 42.98 -0.24
CA SER A 33 -8.61 43.29 1.12
C SER A 33 -9.67 43.05 2.18
N GLU A 34 -10.93 43.34 1.86
CA GLU A 34 -12.06 43.10 2.76
C GLU A 34 -12.40 41.61 2.86
N LEU A 35 -12.39 40.89 1.73
CA LEU A 35 -12.53 39.44 1.72
C LEU A 35 -11.46 38.77 2.59
N MET A 36 -10.20 39.17 2.44
CA MET A 36 -9.09 38.65 3.24
C MET A 36 -9.24 39.01 4.72
N ARG A 37 -9.66 40.23 5.04
CA ARG A 37 -9.93 40.64 6.42
C ARG A 37 -10.99 39.75 7.07
N ARG A 38 -12.11 39.50 6.38
CA ARG A 38 -13.19 38.62 6.86
C ARG A 38 -12.70 37.20 7.02
N ALA A 39 -12.00 36.67 6.02
CA ALA A 39 -11.43 35.33 6.06
C ALA A 39 -10.53 35.16 7.29
N VAL A 40 -9.60 36.09 7.54
CA VAL A 40 -8.70 36.07 8.70
C VAL A 40 -9.45 36.15 10.02
N LEU A 41 -10.48 37.01 10.13
CA LEU A 41 -11.28 37.12 11.36
C LEU A 41 -12.13 35.87 11.61
N SER A 42 -12.64 35.24 10.55
CA SER A 42 -13.41 33.99 10.64
C SER A 42 -12.54 32.75 10.77
N PHE A 43 -11.24 32.86 10.50
CA PHE A 43 -10.32 31.74 10.53
C PHE A 43 -10.05 31.35 11.97
N ASN A 44 -10.56 30.18 12.36
CA ASN A 44 -10.29 29.60 13.65
C ASN A 44 -9.34 28.40 13.48
N ALA A 45 -8.05 28.63 13.73
CA ALA A 45 -6.96 27.71 13.47
C ALA A 45 -7.21 26.31 14.06
N THR A 46 -7.77 26.23 15.27
CA THR A 46 -8.01 24.95 15.94
C THR A 46 -9.13 24.15 15.28
N SER A 47 -10.19 24.83 14.81
CA SER A 47 -11.32 24.17 14.16
C SER A 47 -10.96 23.59 12.79
N GLU A 48 -10.11 24.28 12.02
CA GLU A 48 -9.63 23.79 10.72
C GLU A 48 -8.60 22.67 10.91
N GLN A 49 -7.75 22.76 11.93
CA GLN A 49 -6.84 21.67 12.30
C GLN A 49 -7.59 20.38 12.67
N VAL A 50 -8.68 20.48 13.45
CA VAL A 50 -9.50 19.31 13.80
C VAL A 50 -10.18 18.70 12.56
N LYS A 51 -10.65 19.52 11.62
CA LYS A 51 -11.22 19.03 10.35
C LYS A 51 -10.17 18.32 9.48
N VAL A 52 -8.99 18.91 9.35
CA VAL A 52 -7.88 18.32 8.59
C VAL A 52 -7.42 17.02 9.25
N ALA A 53 -7.26 17.00 10.57
CA ALA A 53 -6.94 15.78 11.32
C ALA A 53 -7.98 14.69 11.08
N GLY A 54 -9.28 15.02 11.16
CA GLY A 54 -10.35 14.06 10.87
C GLY A 54 -10.39 13.56 9.42
N LEU A 55 -9.97 14.37 8.45
CA LEU A 55 -9.81 13.94 7.06
C LEU A 55 -8.59 13.03 6.90
N VAL A 56 -7.46 13.38 7.50
CA VAL A 56 -6.25 12.55 7.52
C VAL A 56 -6.55 11.21 8.17
N ASP A 57 -7.27 11.19 9.29
CA ASP A 57 -7.70 9.97 9.97
C ASP A 57 -8.60 9.11 9.08
N LYS A 58 -9.54 9.71 8.32
CA LYS A 58 -10.37 8.99 7.36
C LYS A 58 -9.59 8.43 6.17
N LEU A 59 -8.60 9.16 5.68
CA LEU A 59 -7.73 8.70 4.58
C LEU A 59 -6.75 7.62 5.05
N ARG A 60 -6.33 7.70 6.31
CA ARG A 60 -5.43 6.72 6.95
C ARG A 60 -6.18 5.50 7.48
N ALA A 61 -7.51 5.58 7.62
CA ALA A 61 -8.32 4.44 8.02
C ALA A 61 -8.11 3.28 7.04
N PRO A 62 -7.90 2.05 7.56
CA PRO A 62 -7.68 0.89 6.71
C PRO A 62 -8.89 0.71 5.79
N LYS A 63 -8.62 0.70 4.48
CA LYS A 63 -9.66 0.59 3.45
C LYS A 63 -10.40 -0.73 3.67
N THR A 64 -11.65 -0.66 4.12
CA THR A 64 -12.51 -1.83 4.24
C THR A 64 -12.51 -2.58 2.92
N PRO A 65 -12.25 -3.90 2.91
CA PRO A 65 -12.15 -4.65 1.68
C PRO A 65 -13.47 -4.53 0.92
N ASP A 66 -13.38 -4.10 -0.33
CA ASP A 66 -14.53 -3.91 -1.21
C ASP A 66 -15.34 -5.23 -1.24
N PRO A 67 -16.65 -5.21 -0.93
CA PRO A 67 -17.48 -6.41 -0.93
C PRO A 67 -17.42 -7.18 -2.25
N LEU A 68 -17.24 -6.49 -3.38
CA LEU A 68 -17.04 -7.13 -4.68
C LEU A 68 -15.72 -7.91 -4.72
N ASN A 69 -14.64 -7.33 -4.20
CA ASN A 69 -13.33 -7.98 -4.17
C ASN A 69 -13.35 -9.21 -3.24
N VAL A 70 -14.06 -9.14 -2.11
CA VAL A 70 -14.29 -10.30 -1.23
C VAL A 70 -15.07 -11.39 -1.95
N ALA A 71 -16.14 -11.03 -2.67
CA ALA A 71 -16.93 -11.98 -3.45
C ALA A 71 -16.11 -12.63 -4.57
N LEU A 72 -15.32 -11.85 -5.31
CA LEU A 72 -14.45 -12.35 -6.37
C LEU A 72 -13.39 -13.31 -5.82
N ARG A 73 -12.79 -12.99 -4.67
CA ARG A 73 -11.83 -13.87 -4.00
C ARG A 73 -12.46 -15.21 -3.61
N GLN A 74 -13.66 -15.19 -3.04
CA GLN A 74 -14.39 -16.43 -2.70
C GLN A 74 -14.73 -17.27 -3.94
N VAL A 75 -15.09 -16.61 -5.05
CA VAL A 75 -15.35 -17.29 -6.32
C VAL A 75 -14.07 -17.93 -6.87
N ALA A 76 -12.94 -17.20 -6.85
CA ALA A 76 -11.64 -17.71 -7.29
C ALA A 76 -11.19 -18.91 -6.44
N GLU A 77 -11.29 -18.83 -5.11
CA GLU A 77 -10.97 -19.93 -4.20
C GLU A 77 -11.84 -21.16 -4.48
N ARG A 78 -13.13 -20.96 -4.76
CA ARG A 78 -14.05 -22.05 -5.11
C ARG A 78 -13.77 -22.67 -6.48
N ALA A 79 -13.31 -21.87 -7.44
CA ALA A 79 -12.92 -22.35 -8.76
C ALA A 79 -11.64 -23.21 -8.67
N ALA A 80 -10.61 -22.73 -7.97
CA ALA A 80 -9.37 -23.47 -7.72
C ALA A 80 -9.63 -24.80 -7.00
N ALA A 81 -10.54 -24.83 -6.02
CA ALA A 81 -10.92 -26.06 -5.33
C ALA A 81 -11.63 -27.08 -6.23
N ARG A 82 -12.36 -26.63 -7.26
CA ARG A 82 -12.98 -27.54 -8.26
C ARG A 82 -11.93 -28.10 -9.19
N GLU A 83 -11.05 -27.26 -9.72
CA GLU A 83 -9.96 -27.69 -10.59
C GLU A 83 -9.05 -28.72 -9.91
N ALA A 84 -8.71 -28.51 -8.63
CA ALA A 84 -7.93 -29.47 -7.85
C ALA A 84 -8.65 -30.83 -7.69
N ARG A 85 -9.98 -30.83 -7.54
CA ARG A 85 -10.77 -32.07 -7.47
C ARG A 85 -10.82 -32.79 -8.80
N ASP A 86 -10.97 -32.06 -9.90
CA ASP A 86 -11.02 -32.62 -11.24
C ASP A 86 -9.64 -33.22 -11.61
N ALA A 87 -8.55 -32.52 -11.29
CA ALA A 87 -7.19 -33.03 -11.43
C ALA A 87 -6.96 -34.30 -10.60
N ALA A 88 -7.44 -34.34 -9.35
CA ALA A 88 -7.34 -35.52 -8.49
C ALA A 88 -8.16 -36.72 -9.04
N GLN A 89 -9.32 -36.48 -9.65
CA GLN A 89 -10.10 -37.53 -10.30
C GLN A 89 -9.42 -38.08 -11.54
N VAL A 90 -8.85 -37.20 -12.38
CA VAL A 90 -8.07 -37.60 -13.55
C VAL A 90 -6.86 -38.43 -13.13
N ALA A 91 -6.12 -38.01 -12.10
CA ALA A 91 -5.01 -38.77 -11.53
C ALA A 91 -5.46 -40.16 -11.04
N LYS A 92 -6.59 -40.24 -10.32
CA LYS A 92 -7.13 -41.51 -9.81
C LYS A 92 -7.54 -42.47 -10.94
N VAL A 93 -8.09 -41.96 -12.05
CA VAL A 93 -8.44 -42.78 -13.22
C VAL A 93 -7.17 -43.23 -13.95
N ALA A 94 -6.18 -42.35 -14.11
CA ALA A 94 -4.89 -42.69 -14.69
C ALA A 94 -4.18 -43.79 -13.89
N SER A 95 -4.12 -43.68 -12.56
CA SER A 95 -3.53 -44.71 -11.68
C SER A 95 -4.28 -46.05 -11.75
N LYS A 96 -5.62 -46.03 -11.85
CA LYS A 96 -6.39 -47.27 -12.04
C LYS A 96 -6.11 -47.93 -13.40
N ARG A 97 -5.91 -47.13 -14.45
CA ARG A 97 -5.61 -47.62 -15.79
C ARG A 97 -4.19 -48.18 -15.89
N THR A 98 -3.22 -47.62 -15.16
CA THR A 98 -1.87 -48.20 -15.06
C THR A 98 -1.86 -49.49 -14.24
N LEU A 99 -2.69 -49.60 -13.19
CA LEU A 99 -2.87 -50.87 -12.45
C LEU A 99 -3.59 -51.96 -13.25
N ALA A 100 -4.43 -51.60 -14.23
CA ALA A 100 -5.15 -52.56 -15.07
C ALA A 100 -4.37 -52.98 -16.34
N ALA A 101 -3.18 -52.40 -16.58
CA ALA A 101 -2.40 -52.58 -17.81
C ALA A 101 -1.12 -53.42 -17.65
N GLU A 102 -0.92 -54.12 -16.53
CA GLU A 102 0.21 -55.05 -16.38
C GLU A 102 -0.15 -56.49 -16.82
N PRO A 103 0.48 -57.06 -17.87
CA PRO A 103 0.90 -58.44 -17.87
C PRO A 103 2.27 -58.57 -17.15
N PRO A 104 2.59 -59.70 -16.50
CA PRO A 104 3.79 -59.81 -15.70
C PRO A 104 5.00 -60.03 -16.60
N ALA A 105 5.95 -59.10 -16.60
CA ALA A 105 7.27 -59.29 -17.17
C ALA A 105 8.34 -58.91 -16.14
N THR A 106 8.72 -59.92 -15.37
CA THR A 106 10.09 -60.20 -14.88
C THR A 106 10.95 -59.03 -14.40
N LEU A 107 11.02 -58.91 -13.08
CA LEU A 107 12.16 -58.41 -12.31
C LEU A 107 13.47 -59.03 -12.82
N ALA A 108 14.36 -58.22 -13.39
CA ALA A 108 15.75 -58.59 -13.63
C ALA A 108 16.71 -57.55 -13.01
N ALA A 109 17.33 -57.99 -11.90
CA ALA A 109 18.73 -57.80 -11.54
C ALA A 109 19.29 -56.38 -11.27
N ARG A 110 19.34 -56.07 -9.96
CA ARG A 110 20.48 -55.53 -9.16
C ARG A 110 21.73 -55.02 -9.92
N LYS A 111 22.15 -53.81 -9.55
CA LYS A 111 23.32 -53.59 -8.66
C LYS A 111 23.27 -52.19 -8.02
N PRO A 112 23.45 -52.04 -6.70
CA PRO A 112 23.79 -50.76 -6.08
C PRO A 112 25.32 -50.64 -6.03
N ASP A 113 25.88 -49.59 -6.64
CA ASP A 113 27.27 -49.22 -6.39
C ASP A 113 27.27 -48.16 -5.28
N MET A 114 27.78 -48.56 -4.12
CA MET A 114 28.05 -47.71 -2.97
C MET A 114 29.50 -47.25 -3.07
N GLY A 115 29.69 -46.02 -3.51
CA GLY A 115 30.98 -45.33 -3.54
C GLY A 115 30.91 -44.05 -2.72
N ASP A 116 31.50 -44.14 -1.53
CA ASP A 116 32.08 -43.10 -0.67
C ASP A 116 31.23 -42.04 0.06
N VAL A 117 31.72 -41.77 1.26
CA VAL A 117 31.06 -41.22 2.44
C VAL A 117 31.66 -39.84 2.77
N LEU A 118 30.77 -38.82 2.76
CA LEU A 118 30.65 -37.67 3.68
C LEU A 118 31.76 -36.57 3.69
N PRO A 119 31.53 -35.42 4.37
CA PRO A 119 30.53 -34.37 4.10
C PRO A 119 31.18 -32.95 4.22
N GLU A 120 30.36 -31.91 4.38
CA GLU A 120 30.71 -30.49 4.66
C GLU A 120 31.01 -29.64 3.42
N THR A 121 30.57 -28.39 3.28
CA THR A 121 29.77 -27.45 4.09
C THR A 121 29.30 -26.35 3.12
N CYS A 122 28.35 -25.51 3.56
CA CYS A 122 28.17 -24.08 3.26
C CYS A 122 28.75 -23.52 1.92
N ASP A 123 28.01 -22.83 1.07
CA ASP A 123 27.30 -21.61 1.41
C ASP A 123 26.17 -21.31 0.41
N SER A 124 25.08 -20.79 0.95
CA SER A 124 24.06 -20.08 0.19
C SER A 124 24.52 -18.64 0.00
N GLU A 125 24.71 -18.20 -1.23
CA GLU A 125 24.84 -16.77 -1.54
C GLU A 125 23.76 -16.39 -2.55
N GLU A 126 22.62 -16.00 -1.98
CA GLU A 126 21.63 -15.16 -2.62
C GLU A 126 22.21 -13.75 -2.65
N ASP A 127 22.52 -13.21 -3.83
CA ASP A 127 22.81 -11.77 -3.99
C ASP A 127 21.92 -11.22 -5.10
N LEU A 128 20.67 -10.95 -4.73
CA LEU A 128 19.82 -10.02 -5.47
C LEU A 128 19.75 -8.73 -4.65
N GLY A 129 20.42 -7.73 -5.19
CA GLY A 129 20.61 -6.43 -4.57
C GLY A 129 19.31 -5.73 -4.18
N SER A 130 19.46 -4.89 -3.17
CA SER A 130 18.55 -3.80 -2.85
C SER A 130 19.39 -2.61 -2.43
N PRO A 131 19.33 -1.46 -3.13
CA PRO A 131 19.77 -0.20 -2.57
C PRO A 131 18.55 0.52 -1.96
N ASP A 132 18.63 0.92 -0.69
CA ASP A 132 18.28 2.30 -0.32
C ASP A 132 18.47 2.62 1.17
N GLU A 133 19.03 3.81 1.38
CA GLU A 133 18.72 4.82 2.41
C GLU A 133 18.94 4.42 3.88
N SER A 134 20.02 4.87 4.51
CA SER A 134 20.15 6.22 5.10
C SER A 134 19.24 6.44 6.31
N ASP A 135 19.64 5.93 7.47
CA ASP A 135 19.19 6.46 8.75
C ASP A 135 20.37 7.09 9.51
N LYS A 136 20.22 8.40 9.76
CA LYS A 136 21.12 9.24 10.53
C LYS A 136 20.87 9.01 12.01
N ASP A 137 21.88 8.49 12.72
CA ASP A 137 21.91 8.54 14.18
C ASP A 137 22.15 9.97 14.66
N ALA A 138 21.09 10.62 15.14
CA ALA A 138 21.16 11.77 16.02
C ALA A 138 20.87 11.33 17.45
N SER A 139 21.88 10.80 18.14
CA SER A 139 21.83 10.63 19.59
C SER A 139 22.34 11.89 20.28
N LEU A 140 21.38 12.67 20.79
CA LEU A 140 21.58 13.75 21.74
C LEU A 140 22.13 13.20 23.05
N SER A 141 23.39 13.48 23.35
CA SER A 141 23.94 13.42 24.71
C SER A 141 24.33 14.83 25.14
N GLY A 142 23.43 15.48 25.88
CA GLY A 142 23.71 16.66 26.71
C GLY A 142 23.32 16.30 28.13
N ARG A 143 24.27 15.97 29.01
CA ARG A 143 25.08 16.86 29.87
C ARG A 143 24.28 17.39 31.06
N SER A 144 24.57 16.80 32.22
CA SER A 144 24.22 17.25 33.57
C SER A 144 24.67 18.68 33.86
#